data_AF-E3H6Y3-F1
#
_entry.id   AF-E3H6Y3-F1
#
_cell.length_a   1.000
_cell.length_b   1.000
_cell.length_c   1.000
_cell.angle_alpha   90.00
_cell.angle_beta   90.00
_cell.angle_gamma   90.00
#
_symmetry.space_group_name_H-M   'P 1'
#
loop_
_entity.id
_entity.type
_entity.pdbx_description
1 polymer ?
#
loop_
_entity_poly.entity_id
_entity_poly.type
_entity_poly.pdbx_seq_one_letter_code
_entity_poly.pdbx_strand_id
1 'polypeptide(L)'
;MNKKGSVLIECLIAIVIFLIGIVPITNFTISSLSIDRRSNEIEEAARITTTVIDYIKSEGYDTILAKNYWGTDTYKIASGSVQIDSDNNKSNEILGSSFDLEGRGIDLEDAELTISVMKSDLVLDTTETYTNPVTSVASNVLFGSSGLSEEQFIYGRVTLKYESLKNGSGEKTYGQNFILAPIENRK
;
A
#
# COMPACT_ATOMS: atom_id res chain seq x y z
N MET A 1 -14.36 -70.02 -13.44
CA MET A 1 -13.88 -69.14 -12.34
C MET A 1 -12.91 -68.13 -12.93
N ASN A 2 -13.29 -66.85 -13.10
CA ASN A 2 -12.36 -65.74 -13.44
C ASN A 2 -12.90 -64.34 -13.03
N LYS A 3 -13.95 -64.28 -12.18
CA LYS A 3 -14.56 -62.99 -11.80
C LYS A 3 -13.72 -62.18 -10.81
N LYS A 4 -12.91 -62.84 -9.97
CA LYS A 4 -12.11 -62.17 -8.92
C LYS A 4 -10.95 -61.32 -9.50
N GLY A 5 -10.33 -61.75 -10.60
CA GLY A 5 -9.26 -60.99 -11.26
C GLY A 5 -9.77 -59.76 -12.03
N SER A 6 -10.95 -59.86 -12.65
CA SER A 6 -11.59 -58.74 -13.36
C SER A 6 -12.00 -57.61 -12.42
N VAL A 7 -12.57 -57.94 -11.25
CA VAL A 7 -13.02 -56.94 -10.25
C VAL A 7 -11.84 -56.16 -9.65
N LEU A 8 -10.69 -56.82 -9.48
CA LEU A 8 -9.49 -56.19 -8.91
C LEU A 8 -8.85 -55.21 -9.91
N ILE A 9 -8.81 -55.57 -11.20
CA ILE A 9 -8.35 -54.70 -12.28
C ILE A 9 -9.28 -53.50 -12.48
N GLU A 10 -10.61 -53.71 -12.42
CA GLU A 10 -11.60 -52.64 -12.56
C GLU A 10 -11.51 -51.63 -11.41
N CYS A 11 -11.31 -52.12 -10.17
CA CYS A 11 -11.07 -51.25 -9.01
C CYS A 11 -9.76 -50.45 -9.14
N LEU A 12 -8.70 -51.07 -9.67
CA LEU A 12 -7.42 -50.39 -9.89
C LEU A 12 -7.52 -49.30 -10.96
N ILE A 13 -8.22 -49.57 -12.07
CA ILE A 13 -8.48 -48.57 -13.12
C ILE A 13 -9.32 -47.41 -12.56
N ALA A 14 -10.34 -47.70 -11.74
CA ALA A 14 -11.15 -46.66 -11.10
C ALA A 14 -10.33 -45.75 -10.18
N ILE A 15 -9.41 -46.31 -9.39
CA ILE A 15 -8.50 -45.54 -8.54
C ILE A 15 -7.56 -44.66 -9.37
N VAL A 16 -7.02 -45.18 -10.47
CA VAL A 16 -6.12 -44.40 -11.36
C VAL A 16 -6.86 -43.24 -12.01
N ILE A 17 -8.07 -43.46 -12.52
CA ILE A 17 -8.90 -42.39 -13.10
C ILE A 17 -9.25 -41.34 -12.02
N PHE A 18 -9.56 -41.78 -10.80
CA PHE A 18 -9.83 -40.88 -9.68
C PHE A 18 -8.60 -40.05 -9.30
N LEU A 19 -7.41 -40.65 -9.25
CA LEU A 19 -6.16 -39.95 -8.94
C LEU A 19 -5.78 -38.93 -10.03
N ILE A 20 -5.96 -39.28 -11.30
CA ILE A 20 -5.74 -38.35 -12.42
C ILE A 20 -6.73 -37.17 -12.33
N GLY A 21 -7.96 -37.41 -11.88
CA GLY A 21 -8.97 -36.36 -11.69
C GLY A 21 -8.71 -35.46 -10.49
N ILE A 22 -8.30 -36.01 -9.34
CA ILE A 22 -8.21 -35.25 -8.08
C ILE A 22 -6.97 -34.35 -8.00
N VAL A 23 -5.83 -34.78 -8.55
CA VAL A 23 -4.56 -34.03 -8.51
C VAL A 23 -4.66 -32.62 -9.13
N PRO A 24 -5.22 -32.43 -10.35
CA PRO A 24 -5.37 -31.08 -10.90
C PRO A 24 -6.35 -30.22 -10.09
N ILE A 25 -7.41 -30.81 -9.52
CA ILE A 25 -8.39 -30.10 -8.69
C ILE A 25 -7.75 -29.61 -7.39
N THR A 26 -6.97 -30.44 -6.71
CA THR A 26 -6.28 -30.06 -5.47
C THR A 26 -5.25 -28.97 -5.75
N ASN A 27 -4.48 -29.10 -6.83
CA ASN A 27 -3.48 -28.09 -7.21
C ASN A 27 -4.14 -26.75 -7.55
N PHE A 28 -5.23 -26.77 -8.30
CA PHE A 28 -6.01 -25.56 -8.60
C PHE A 28 -6.59 -24.92 -7.34
N THR A 29 -7.15 -25.72 -6.43
CA THR A 29 -7.73 -25.23 -5.17
C THR A 29 -6.68 -24.55 -4.29
N ILE A 30 -5.51 -25.18 -4.13
CA ILE A 30 -4.39 -24.60 -3.37
C ILE A 30 -3.91 -23.29 -4.01
N SER A 31 -3.79 -23.27 -5.35
CA SER A 31 -3.40 -22.07 -6.08
C SER A 31 -4.43 -20.94 -5.92
N SER A 32 -5.73 -21.23 -6.05
CA SER A 32 -6.80 -20.25 -5.89
C SER A 32 -6.79 -19.64 -4.49
N LEU A 33 -6.73 -20.49 -3.45
CA LEU A 33 -6.65 -20.03 -2.06
C LEU A 33 -5.40 -19.18 -1.80
N SER A 34 -4.29 -19.50 -2.45
CA SER A 34 -3.05 -18.70 -2.31
C SER A 34 -3.19 -17.30 -2.94
N ILE A 35 -3.91 -17.19 -4.07
CA ILE A 35 -4.19 -15.94 -4.77
C ILE A 35 -5.14 -15.07 -3.95
N ASP A 36 -6.25 -15.63 -3.47
CA ASP A 36 -7.24 -14.91 -2.67
C ASP A 36 -6.58 -14.33 -1.41
N ARG A 37 -5.78 -15.15 -0.71
CA ARG A 37 -5.07 -14.67 0.48
C ARG A 37 -4.01 -13.62 0.17
N ARG A 38 -3.40 -13.60 -1.02
CA ARG A 38 -2.46 -12.54 -1.43
C ARG A 38 -3.22 -11.26 -1.78
N SER A 39 -4.37 -11.39 -2.42
CA SER A 39 -5.25 -10.26 -2.73
C SER A 39 -5.69 -9.56 -1.46
N ASN A 40 -6.13 -10.33 -0.45
CA ASN A 40 -6.55 -9.77 0.84
C ASN A 40 -5.41 -9.03 1.55
N GLU A 41 -4.18 -9.55 1.54
CA GLU A 41 -3.02 -8.83 2.10
C GLU A 41 -2.75 -7.51 1.37
N ILE A 42 -2.85 -7.49 0.03
CA ILE A 42 -2.61 -6.26 -0.74
C ILE A 42 -3.73 -5.24 -0.51
N GLU A 43 -4.98 -5.68 -0.44
CA GLU A 43 -6.14 -4.85 -0.12
C GLU A 43 -6.01 -4.22 1.27
N GLU A 44 -5.56 -5.00 2.24
CA GLU A 44 -5.33 -4.54 3.60
C GLU A 44 -4.21 -3.49 3.65
N ALA A 45 -3.09 -3.72 2.95
CA ALA A 45 -1.99 -2.78 2.87
C ALA A 45 -2.42 -1.46 2.19
N ALA A 46 -3.28 -1.56 1.17
CA ALA A 46 -3.88 -0.42 0.49
C ALA A 46 -4.81 0.37 1.43
N ARG A 47 -5.63 -0.30 2.23
CA ARG A 47 -6.51 0.34 3.23
C ARG A 47 -5.70 1.11 4.26
N ILE A 48 -4.67 0.49 4.82
CA ILE A 48 -3.79 1.14 5.81
C ILE A 48 -3.10 2.35 5.21
N THR A 49 -2.49 2.19 4.03
CA THR A 49 -1.80 3.30 3.35
C THR A 49 -2.75 4.45 3.01
N THR A 50 -3.97 4.14 2.57
CA THR A 50 -5.02 5.14 2.33
C THR A 50 -5.43 5.84 3.62
N THR A 51 -5.59 5.11 4.73
CA THR A 51 -5.92 5.69 6.04
C THR A 51 -4.83 6.67 6.50
N VAL A 52 -3.55 6.33 6.30
CA VAL A 52 -2.44 7.25 6.58
C VAL A 52 -2.51 8.49 5.70
N ILE A 53 -2.81 8.34 4.40
CA ILE A 53 -2.97 9.48 3.49
C ILE A 53 -4.14 10.38 3.93
N ASP A 54 -5.26 9.79 4.33
CA ASP A 54 -6.41 10.53 4.83
C ASP A 54 -6.07 11.28 6.12
N TYR A 55 -5.28 10.67 7.01
CA TYR A 55 -4.77 11.35 8.19
C TYR A 55 -3.86 12.53 7.84
N ILE A 56 -2.88 12.36 6.94
CA ILE A 56 -2.01 13.44 6.45
C ILE A 56 -2.84 14.59 5.85
N LYS A 57 -3.83 14.25 5.02
CA LYS A 57 -4.75 15.23 4.44
C LYS A 57 -5.60 15.93 5.49
N SER A 58 -6.00 15.21 6.54
CA SER A 58 -6.79 15.77 7.63
C SER A 58 -6.01 16.76 8.48
N GLU A 59 -4.68 16.58 8.63
CA GLU A 59 -3.81 17.52 9.36
C GLU A 59 -3.65 18.87 8.65
N GLY A 60 -3.86 18.86 7.34
CA GLY A 60 -3.95 20.05 6.51
C GLY A 60 -2.62 20.58 6.00
N TYR A 61 -2.69 21.37 4.93
CA TYR A 61 -1.54 21.80 4.14
C TYR A 61 -0.45 22.54 4.94
N ASP A 62 -0.80 23.46 5.84
CA ASP A 62 0.19 24.27 6.57
C ASP A 62 0.91 23.49 7.68
N THR A 63 0.30 22.40 8.17
CA THR A 63 0.83 21.58 9.26
C THR A 63 1.92 20.63 8.76
N ILE A 64 1.88 20.24 7.48
CA ILE A 64 2.83 19.30 6.89
C ILE A 64 4.14 20.01 6.55
N LEU A 65 5.23 19.59 7.21
CA LEU A 65 6.58 20.15 7.02
C LEU A 65 7.25 19.67 5.72
N ALA A 66 6.70 20.09 4.58
CA ALA A 66 7.25 19.80 3.27
C ALA A 66 8.31 20.83 2.84
N LYS A 67 9.40 20.36 2.23
CA LYS A 67 10.52 21.17 1.73
C LYS A 67 10.56 21.15 0.20
N ASN A 68 11.36 22.02 -0.41
CA ASN A 68 11.58 22.06 -1.88
C ASN A 68 12.40 20.86 -2.41
N TYR A 69 12.63 19.84 -1.57
CA TYR A 69 13.26 18.57 -1.88
C TYR A 69 12.53 17.48 -1.10
N TRP A 70 12.73 16.22 -1.50
CA TRP A 70 12.14 15.08 -0.80
C TRP A 70 12.62 14.97 0.65
N GLY A 71 11.77 15.37 1.59
CA GLY A 71 11.88 15.01 3.00
C GLY A 71 11.30 13.62 3.20
N THR A 72 11.97 12.74 3.94
CA THR A 72 11.52 11.38 4.19
C THR A 72 11.67 11.06 5.66
N ASP A 73 10.56 10.68 6.29
CA ASP A 73 10.54 10.21 7.67
C ASP A 73 10.02 8.76 7.69
N THR A 74 10.61 7.95 8.56
CA THR A 74 10.22 6.56 8.78
C THR A 74 9.76 6.40 10.21
N TYR A 75 8.55 5.88 10.38
CA TYR A 75 7.88 5.65 11.64
C TYR A 75 7.76 4.15 11.88
N LYS A 76 7.98 3.71 13.11
CA LYS A 76 7.76 2.31 13.49
C LYS A 76 6.33 2.13 13.97
N ILE A 77 5.73 1.01 13.59
CA ILE A 77 4.41 0.62 14.08
C ILE A 77 4.63 -0.40 15.19
N ALA A 78 4.16 -0.08 16.40
CA ALA A 78 4.22 -0.97 17.54
C ALA A 78 2.83 -1.09 18.16
N SER A 79 2.37 -2.32 18.36
CA SER A 79 1.03 -2.62 18.90
C SER A 79 -0.11 -1.94 18.12
N GLY A 80 0.03 -1.80 16.80
CA GLY A 80 -0.95 -1.12 15.95
C GLY A 80 -0.94 0.41 16.07
N SER A 81 -0.04 1.02 16.83
CA SER A 81 0.13 2.48 16.88
C SER A 81 1.35 2.92 16.09
N VAL A 82 1.23 4.00 15.32
CA VAL A 82 2.39 4.66 14.71
C VAL A 82 3.12 5.42 15.81
N GLN A 83 4.30 4.91 16.18
CA GLN A 83 5.13 5.55 17.18
C GLN A 83 5.97 6.64 16.55
N ILE A 84 5.67 7.88 16.96
CA ILE A 84 6.56 9.01 16.77
C ILE A 84 7.54 8.98 17.94
N ASP A 85 8.82 8.76 17.63
CA ASP A 85 9.88 8.68 18.63
C ASP A 85 10.03 10.03 19.35
N SER A 86 9.39 10.15 20.51
CA SER A 86 9.40 11.37 21.33
C SER A 86 10.77 11.69 21.94
N ASP A 87 11.75 10.79 21.85
CA ASP A 87 13.08 11.02 22.44
C ASP A 87 13.98 11.91 21.57
N ASN A 88 13.58 12.22 20.34
CA ASN A 88 14.25 13.21 19.51
C ASN A 88 13.38 14.45 19.35
N ASN A 89 13.77 15.51 20.05
CA ASN A 89 13.26 16.88 19.93
C ASN A 89 13.36 17.41 18.48
N LYS A 90 12.54 16.89 17.57
CA LYS A 90 12.53 17.21 16.15
C LYS A 90 11.23 17.93 15.84
N SER A 91 11.30 19.24 15.90
CA SER A 91 10.35 20.17 15.28
C SER A 91 10.29 20.08 13.74
N ASN A 92 10.68 18.94 13.16
CA ASN A 92 10.97 18.75 11.74
C ASN A 92 10.35 17.46 11.17
N GLU A 93 9.51 16.76 11.93
CA GLU A 93 8.84 15.55 11.45
C GLU A 93 7.59 15.91 10.63
N ILE A 94 7.32 15.12 9.59
CA ILE A 94 6.20 15.31 8.68
C ILE A 94 4.85 15.18 9.41
N LEU A 95 4.80 14.31 10.41
CA LEU A 95 3.64 14.09 11.26
C LEU A 95 3.86 14.71 12.65
N GLY A 96 2.86 15.44 13.14
CA GLY A 96 2.91 16.09 14.45
C GLY A 96 2.33 15.27 15.61
N SER A 97 1.64 14.16 15.34
CA SER A 97 1.06 13.32 16.40
C SER A 97 0.92 11.85 16.00
N SER A 98 1.03 10.96 17.00
CA SER A 98 0.85 9.52 16.88
C SER A 98 -0.61 9.17 16.65
N PHE A 99 -0.88 8.12 15.88
CA PHE A 99 -2.23 7.65 15.61
C PHE A 99 -2.27 6.12 15.52
N ASP A 100 -3.46 5.56 15.74
CA ASP A 100 -3.68 4.12 15.72
C ASP A 100 -4.07 3.63 14.32
N LEU A 101 -3.57 2.45 13.99
CA LEU A 101 -3.78 1.71 12.75
C LEU A 101 -4.28 0.31 13.08
N GLU A 102 -5.40 -0.08 12.48
CA GLU A 102 -5.94 -1.42 12.63
C GLU A 102 -5.69 -2.26 11.37
N GLY A 103 -4.90 -3.33 11.53
CA GLY A 103 -4.63 -4.34 10.52
C GLY A 103 -5.50 -5.58 10.71
N ARG A 104 -6.38 -5.88 9.76
CA ARG A 104 -7.21 -7.09 9.69
C ARG A 104 -6.66 -8.02 8.61
N GLY A 105 -5.50 -8.61 8.85
CA GLY A 105 -4.89 -9.60 7.94
C GLY A 105 -3.43 -9.34 7.55
N ILE A 106 -2.86 -8.23 8.02
CA ILE A 106 -1.42 -7.96 8.01
C ILE A 106 -0.97 -7.90 9.47
N ASP A 107 0.21 -8.46 9.74
CA ASP A 107 0.88 -8.21 11.00
C ASP A 107 1.52 -6.84 10.96
N LEU A 108 1.10 -5.97 11.88
CA LEU A 108 1.65 -4.63 12.02
C LEU A 108 2.69 -4.57 13.14
N GLU A 109 2.92 -5.68 13.85
CA GLU A 109 4.04 -5.79 14.77
C GLU A 109 5.34 -5.67 13.95
N ASP A 110 6.20 -4.72 14.33
CA ASP A 110 7.45 -4.37 13.65
C ASP A 110 7.32 -3.85 12.20
N ALA A 111 6.11 -3.43 11.78
CA ALA A 111 5.95 -2.77 10.48
C ALA A 111 6.57 -1.35 10.48
N GLU A 112 7.07 -0.92 9.31
CA GLU A 112 7.65 0.41 9.11
C GLU A 112 6.81 1.22 8.13
N LEU A 113 6.49 2.45 8.50
CA LEU A 113 5.75 3.41 7.69
C LEU A 113 6.71 4.52 7.27
N THR A 114 7.02 4.60 5.98
CA THR A 114 7.83 5.69 5.41
C THR A 114 6.94 6.69 4.70
N ILE A 115 7.04 7.96 5.07
CA ILE A 115 6.35 9.08 4.43
C ILE A 115 7.42 9.97 3.79
N SER A 116 7.32 10.13 2.48
CA SER A 116 8.16 11.06 1.72
C SER A 116 7.29 12.19 1.20
N VAL A 117 7.69 13.44 1.40
CA VAL A 117 6.99 14.63 0.89
C VAL A 117 7.93 15.63 0.25
N MET A 118 7.43 16.36 -0.74
CA MET A 118 8.13 17.46 -1.41
C MET A 118 7.12 18.53 -1.78
N LYS A 119 7.44 19.77 -1.43
CA LYS A 119 6.76 20.96 -1.89
C LYS A 119 7.33 21.33 -3.26
N SER A 120 6.48 21.47 -4.26
CA SER A 120 6.92 21.83 -5.61
C SER A 120 5.91 22.75 -6.27
N ASP A 121 6.46 23.75 -6.97
CA ASP A 121 5.69 24.61 -7.86
C ASP A 121 4.98 23.78 -8.92
N LEU A 122 3.78 24.21 -9.26
CA LEU A 122 3.09 23.66 -10.42
C LEU A 122 3.62 24.36 -11.67
N VAL A 123 4.71 23.83 -12.21
CA VAL A 123 5.31 24.33 -13.46
C VAL A 123 4.50 23.77 -14.62
N LEU A 124 3.73 24.65 -15.28
CA LEU A 124 3.19 24.38 -16.60
C LEU A 124 4.36 24.30 -17.58
N ASP A 125 4.49 23.20 -18.30
CA ASP A 125 5.34 23.18 -19.49
C ASP A 125 4.77 24.19 -20.51
N THR A 126 5.65 24.67 -21.38
CA THR A 126 5.37 25.52 -22.55
C THR A 126 4.23 25.04 -23.46
N THR A 127 3.73 23.81 -23.24
CA THR A 127 2.63 23.14 -23.94
C THR A 127 1.31 23.11 -23.16
N GLU A 128 1.17 23.86 -22.05
CA GLU A 128 0.01 23.82 -21.12
C GLU A 128 -0.21 22.45 -20.45
N THR A 129 0.83 21.61 -20.43
CA THR A 129 0.80 20.31 -19.78
C THR A 129 1.55 20.38 -18.44
N TYR A 130 1.01 19.69 -17.44
CA TYR A 130 1.60 19.57 -16.12
C TYR A 130 2.34 18.23 -16.03
N THR A 131 3.61 18.24 -15.61
CA THR A 131 4.38 17.01 -15.36
C THR A 131 4.36 16.66 -13.88
N ASN A 132 3.81 15.50 -13.54
CA ASN A 132 3.80 15.01 -12.15
C ASN A 132 5.23 14.70 -11.68
N PRO A 133 5.75 15.31 -10.60
CA PRO A 133 7.14 15.11 -10.17
C PRO A 133 7.39 13.76 -9.49
N VAL A 134 6.34 12.99 -9.17
CA VAL A 134 6.43 11.65 -8.57
C VAL A 134 6.47 10.56 -9.63
N THR A 135 5.72 10.73 -10.73
CA THR A 135 5.59 9.72 -11.80
C THR A 135 6.29 10.11 -13.10
N SER A 136 6.70 11.37 -13.24
CA SER A 136 7.25 11.97 -14.46
C SER A 136 6.30 11.89 -15.67
N VAL A 137 4.98 11.80 -15.42
CA VAL A 137 3.95 11.74 -16.47
C VAL A 137 3.32 13.12 -16.68
N ALA A 138 3.24 13.55 -17.95
CA ALA A 138 2.58 14.80 -18.34
C ALA A 138 1.05 14.63 -18.48
N SER A 139 0.26 15.61 -18.04
CA SER A 139 -1.21 15.62 -18.08
C SER A 139 -1.76 17.03 -18.34
N ASN A 140 -2.92 17.10 -19.01
CA ASN A 140 -3.55 18.36 -19.44
C ASN A 140 -4.67 18.81 -18.47
N VAL A 141 -4.86 18.11 -17.35
CA VAL A 141 -5.96 18.38 -16.41
C VAL A 141 -5.41 19.17 -15.23
N LEU A 142 -5.65 20.48 -15.24
CA LEU A 142 -5.41 21.39 -14.13
C LEU A 142 -6.74 21.85 -13.56
N PHE A 143 -6.99 21.62 -12.27
CA PHE A 143 -8.28 21.88 -11.64
C PHE A 143 -8.56 23.39 -11.47
N GLY A 144 -9.81 23.80 -11.75
CA GLY A 144 -10.41 25.08 -11.30
C GLY A 144 -10.47 26.21 -12.36
N SER A 145 -11.60 26.93 -12.40
CA SER A 145 -11.86 28.06 -13.31
C SER A 145 -11.18 29.39 -12.91
N SER A 146 -10.39 29.39 -11.85
CA SER A 146 -9.86 30.60 -11.20
C SER A 146 -8.35 30.81 -11.37
N GLY A 147 -7.67 29.95 -12.14
CA GLY A 147 -6.21 29.97 -12.26
C GLY A 147 -5.50 29.37 -11.04
N LEU A 148 -4.22 29.04 -11.23
CA LEU A 148 -3.32 28.55 -10.17
C LEU A 148 -3.07 29.68 -9.16
N SER A 149 -3.46 29.44 -7.91
CA SER A 149 -2.93 30.20 -6.77
C SER A 149 -1.40 30.12 -6.80
N GLU A 150 -0.68 31.16 -6.37
CA GLU A 150 0.79 31.16 -6.21
C GLU A 150 1.29 30.10 -5.19
N GLU A 151 0.36 29.35 -4.59
CA GLU A 151 0.62 28.35 -3.58
C GLU A 151 1.05 27.00 -4.21
N GLN A 152 2.20 26.50 -3.76
CA GLN A 152 2.84 25.27 -4.24
C GLN A 152 2.04 24.02 -3.82
N PHE A 153 2.13 22.90 -4.53
CA PHE A 153 1.51 21.65 -4.08
C PHE A 153 2.50 20.83 -3.24
N ILE A 154 1.99 20.06 -2.27
CA ILE A 154 2.79 19.05 -1.57
C ILE A 154 2.51 17.71 -2.22
N TYR A 155 3.55 17.15 -2.83
CA TYR A 155 3.56 15.79 -3.34
C TYR A 155 4.04 14.86 -2.25
N GLY A 156 3.44 13.70 -2.14
CA GLY A 156 3.92 12.73 -1.20
C GLY A 156 3.72 11.28 -1.63
N ARG A 157 4.43 10.41 -0.91
CA ARG A 157 4.34 8.97 -1.05
C ARG A 157 4.36 8.36 0.34
N VAL A 158 3.36 7.55 0.64
CA VAL A 158 3.33 6.69 1.82
C VAL A 158 3.76 5.31 1.39
N THR A 159 4.67 4.70 2.14
CA THR A 159 5.17 3.36 1.90
C THR A 159 5.07 2.56 3.20
N LEU A 160 4.29 1.49 3.18
CA LEU A 160 4.16 0.53 4.27
C LEU A 160 5.05 -0.68 3.97
N LYS A 161 5.99 -0.95 4.87
CA LYS A 161 6.80 -2.16 4.89
C LYS A 161 6.31 -3.06 6.03
N TYR A 162 6.00 -4.31 5.73
CA TYR A 162 5.42 -5.24 6.69
C TYR A 162 5.89 -6.67 6.44
N GLU A 163 5.83 -7.51 7.48
CA GLU A 163 6.12 -8.93 7.36
C GLU A 163 4.86 -9.70 6.95
N SER A 164 5.00 -10.59 5.97
CA SER A 164 3.91 -11.46 5.56
C SER A 164 3.79 -12.64 6.53
N LEU A 165 2.61 -12.85 7.11
CA LEU A 165 2.28 -13.99 7.98
C LEU A 165 2.34 -15.39 7.32
N LYS A 166 2.98 -15.56 6.16
CA LYS A 166 3.00 -16.82 5.38
C LYS A 166 4.40 -17.43 5.32
N ASN A 167 4.43 -18.77 5.36
CA ASN A 167 5.62 -19.62 5.21
C ASN A 167 6.47 -19.19 4.00
N GLY A 168 7.60 -18.54 4.27
CA GLY A 168 8.47 -17.89 3.28
C GLY A 168 8.57 -16.40 3.55
N SER A 169 9.06 -16.06 4.75
CA SER A 169 9.30 -14.73 5.29
C SER A 169 10.03 -13.84 4.28
N GLY A 170 9.27 -12.97 3.64
CA GLY A 170 9.81 -11.89 2.83
C GLY A 170 9.15 -10.61 3.30
N GLU A 171 9.98 -9.62 3.64
CA GLU A 171 9.51 -8.25 3.82
C GLU A 171 8.77 -7.82 2.56
N LYS A 172 7.53 -7.36 2.71
CA LYS A 172 6.74 -6.81 1.62
C LYS A 172 6.67 -5.30 1.77
N THR A 173 6.56 -4.64 0.64
CA THR A 173 6.44 -3.18 0.57
C THR A 173 5.26 -2.83 -0.31
N TYR A 174 4.35 -2.02 0.22
CA TYR A 174 3.26 -1.41 -0.53
C TYR A 174 3.40 0.11 -0.43
N GLY A 175 3.14 0.83 -1.51
CA GLY A 175 3.22 2.28 -1.46
C GLY A 175 2.22 2.96 -2.38
N GLN A 176 1.78 4.13 -1.96
CA GLN A 176 0.77 4.93 -2.63
C GLN A 176 1.18 6.39 -2.64
N ASN A 177 0.98 7.05 -3.77
CA ASN A 177 1.27 8.46 -3.96
C ASN A 177 0.04 9.30 -3.61
N PHE A 178 0.26 10.49 -3.09
CA PHE A 178 -0.78 11.46 -2.80
C PHE A 178 -0.34 12.88 -3.18
N ILE A 179 -1.33 13.76 -3.29
CA ILE A 179 -1.15 15.18 -3.52
C ILE A 179 -2.00 15.91 -2.47
N LEU A 180 -1.41 16.92 -1.85
CA LEU A 180 -2.06 17.82 -0.91
C LEU A 180 -2.06 19.23 -1.52
N ALA A 181 -3.26 19.78 -1.69
CA ALA A 181 -3.46 21.09 -2.25
C ALA A 181 -3.51 22.17 -1.14
N PRO A 182 -3.10 23.41 -1.42
CA PRO A 182 -3.20 24.54 -0.48
C PRO A 182 -4.61 24.76 0.09
N ILE A 183 -5.64 24.39 -0.68
CA ILE A 183 -7.05 24.50 -0.29
C ILE A 183 -7.43 23.53 0.84
N GLU A 184 -6.68 22.43 1.00
CA GLU A 184 -6.91 21.39 2.03
C GLU A 184 -6.36 21.81 3.40
N ASN A 185 -6.18 23.11 3.65
CA ASN A 185 -5.70 23.62 4.93
C ASN A 185 -6.78 23.57 6.04
N ARG A 186 -6.36 23.33 7.28
CA ARG A 186 -7.25 23.45 8.46
C ARG A 186 -7.53 24.93 8.71
N LYS A 187 -8.80 25.31 8.82
CA LYS A 187 -9.22 26.64 9.30
C LYS A 187 -9.07 26.76 10.81
#